data_AF-A0A2M7Q7X5-F1
#
_entry.id   AF-A0A2M7Q7X5-F1
#
_cell.length_a   1.000
_cell.length_b   1.000
_cell.length_c   1.000
_cell.angle_alpha   90.00
_cell.angle_beta   90.00
_cell.angle_gamma   90.00
#
_symmetry.space_group_name_H-M   'P 1'
#
loop_
_entity.id
_entity.type
_entity.pdbx_description
1 polymer ?
#
loop_
_entity_poly.entity_id
_entity_poly.type
_entity_poly.pdbx_seq_one_letter_code
_entity_poly.pdbx_strand_id
1 'polypeptide(L)'
;MPNITKQQALNRWDKLPMVLREAIFSERNADILWGVCETQHLSEDKIYRIATLAGDTIMGFIHPEDLAKEIKETTNIHSDIADLIVKEIDRKIF
;
A
#
# COMPACT_ATOMS: atom_id res chain seq x y z
N MET A 1 -5.61 -9.31 -1.73
CA MET A 1 -6.45 -8.09 -1.64
C MET A 1 -7.75 -8.37 -0.90
N PRO A 2 -8.05 -7.62 0.16
CA PRO A 2 -9.28 -7.79 0.94
C PRO A 2 -10.54 -7.43 0.13
N ASN A 3 -11.63 -8.13 0.37
CA ASN A 3 -12.94 -7.80 -0.22
C ASN A 3 -13.62 -6.71 0.62
N ILE A 4 -13.30 -5.44 0.35
CA ILE A 4 -13.81 -4.28 1.07
C ILE A 4 -15.03 -3.72 0.34
N THR A 5 -16.18 -3.70 1.00
CA THR A 5 -17.37 -3.04 0.45
C THR A 5 -17.25 -1.51 0.51
N LYS A 6 -17.92 -0.81 -0.40
CA LYS A 6 -17.98 0.67 -0.37
C LYS A 6 -18.41 1.22 1.00
N GLN A 7 -19.39 0.57 1.65
CA GLN A 7 -19.88 1.01 2.95
C GLN A 7 -18.82 0.85 4.05
N GLN A 8 -18.04 -0.25 4.03
CA GLN A 8 -16.93 -0.44 4.98
C GLN A 8 -15.83 0.61 4.77
N ALA A 9 -15.48 0.90 3.52
CA ALA A 9 -14.49 1.94 3.19
C ALA A 9 -14.94 3.31 3.69
N LEU A 10 -16.19 3.72 3.44
CA LEU A 10 -16.74 5.00 3.91
C LEU A 10 -16.78 5.07 5.45
N ASN A 11 -17.29 4.03 6.11
CA ASN A 11 -17.33 3.98 7.57
C ASN A 11 -15.93 4.09 8.20
N ARG A 12 -14.92 3.51 7.54
CA ARG A 12 -13.54 3.60 8.00
C ARG A 12 -12.94 4.98 7.74
N TRP A 13 -13.17 5.53 6.55
CA TRP A 13 -12.78 6.88 6.16
C TRP A 13 -13.26 7.91 7.17
N ASP A 14 -14.56 7.88 7.53
CA ASP A 14 -15.17 8.83 8.46
C ASP A 14 -14.52 8.86 9.84
N LYS A 15 -13.94 7.74 10.27
CA LYS A 15 -13.24 7.58 11.55
C LYS A 15 -11.72 7.75 11.45
N LEU A 16 -11.18 7.84 10.25
CA LEU A 16 -9.74 7.90 10.02
C LEU A 16 -9.20 9.28 10.48
N PRO A 17 -8.17 9.32 11.34
CA PRO A 17 -7.49 10.56 11.73
C PRO A 17 -7.04 11.39 10.52
N MET A 18 -7.06 12.72 10.63
CA MET A 18 -6.70 13.62 9.54
C MET A 18 -5.30 13.32 8.97
N VAL A 19 -4.32 13.09 9.83
CA VAL A 19 -2.95 12.76 9.42
C VAL A 19 -2.87 11.53 8.50
N LEU A 20 -3.71 10.52 8.73
CA LEU A 20 -3.76 9.32 7.88
C LEU A 20 -4.54 9.58 6.59
N ARG A 21 -5.54 10.47 6.60
CA ARG A 21 -6.23 10.91 5.38
C ARG A 21 -5.29 11.70 4.47
N GLU A 22 -4.49 12.59 5.03
CA GLU A 22 -3.45 13.34 4.31
C GLU A 22 -2.40 12.38 3.74
N ALA A 23 -2.00 11.35 4.48
CA ALA A 23 -1.05 10.36 4.01
C ALA A 23 -1.54 9.58 2.77
N ILE A 24 -2.85 9.31 2.66
CA ILE A 24 -3.48 8.65 1.49
C ILE A 24 -3.40 9.53 0.24
N PHE A 25 -3.58 10.85 0.39
CA PHE A 25 -3.58 11.82 -0.72
C PHE A 25 -2.24 12.54 -0.93
N SER A 26 -1.19 12.10 -0.23
CA SER A 26 0.13 12.70 -0.31
C SER A 26 0.80 12.35 -1.64
N GLU A 27 0.96 13.35 -2.52
CA GLU A 27 1.74 13.22 -3.76
C GLU A 27 3.15 12.71 -3.48
N ARG A 28 3.78 13.20 -2.40
CA ARG A 28 5.10 12.72 -1.97
C ARG A 28 5.11 11.22 -1.64
N ASN A 29 4.07 10.71 -0.99
CA ASN A 29 4.00 9.28 -0.67
C ASN A 29 3.79 8.45 -1.94
N ALA A 30 2.99 8.96 -2.88
CA ALA A 30 2.79 8.35 -4.19
C ALA A 30 4.11 8.27 -4.98
N ASP A 31 4.88 9.36 -5.04
CA ASP A 31 6.18 9.41 -5.71
C ASP A 31 7.19 8.44 -5.09
N ILE A 32 7.22 8.36 -3.75
CA ILE A 32 8.09 7.42 -3.02
C ILE A 32 7.72 5.98 -3.37
N LEU A 33 6.44 5.61 -3.29
CA LEU A 33 5.98 4.26 -3.60
C LEU A 33 6.27 3.89 -5.05
N TRP A 34 6.00 4.82 -5.97
CA TRP A 34 6.25 4.64 -7.39
C TRP A 34 7.73 4.39 -7.66
N GLY A 35 8.62 5.25 -7.14
CA GLY A 35 10.05 5.11 -7.31
C GLY A 35 10.61 3.82 -6.69
N VAL A 36 10.11 3.40 -5.53
CA VAL A 36 10.48 2.11 -4.92
C VAL A 36 10.11 0.95 -5.85
N CYS A 37 8.89 0.93 -6.39
CA CYS A 37 8.45 -0.15 -7.27
C CYS A 37 9.17 -0.12 -8.64
N GLU A 38 9.43 1.05 -9.18
CA GLU A 38 10.14 1.25 -10.46
C GLU A 38 11.59 0.76 -10.36
N THR A 39 12.28 0.97 -9.23
CA THR A 39 13.65 0.45 -9.01
C THR A 39 13.72 -1.08 -9.04
N GLN A 40 12.58 -1.75 -8.80
CA GLN A 40 12.43 -3.20 -8.89
C GLN A 40 11.90 -3.66 -10.24
N HIS A 41 11.85 -2.76 -11.23
CA HIS A 41 11.36 -3.00 -12.60
C HIS A 41 9.94 -3.57 -12.65
N LEU A 42 9.08 -3.16 -11.71
CA LEU A 42 7.68 -3.57 -11.73
C LEU A 42 6.89 -2.82 -12.80
N SER A 43 5.99 -3.52 -13.49
CA SER A 43 5.04 -2.92 -14.43
C SER A 43 4.03 -2.04 -13.70
N GLU A 44 3.53 -0.99 -14.35
CA GLU A 44 2.55 -0.06 -13.76
C GLU A 44 1.34 -0.75 -13.11
N ASP A 45 0.75 -1.78 -13.73
CA ASP A 45 -0.37 -2.55 -13.13
C ASP A 45 -0.03 -3.10 -11.73
N LYS A 46 1.21 -3.57 -11.54
CA LYS A 46 1.67 -4.06 -10.22
C LYS A 46 1.86 -2.90 -9.26
N ILE A 47 2.39 -1.77 -9.73
CA ILE A 47 2.56 -0.56 -8.91
C ILE A 47 1.19 -0.07 -8.42
N TYR A 48 0.18 -0.01 -9.29
CA TYR A 48 -1.19 0.35 -8.90
C TYR A 48 -1.77 -0.60 -7.86
N ARG A 49 -1.56 -1.92 -8.01
CA ARG A 49 -2.00 -2.91 -7.00
C ARG A 49 -1.30 -2.70 -5.65
N ILE A 50 0.01 -2.43 -5.66
CA ILE A 50 0.78 -2.15 -4.45
C ILE A 50 0.32 -0.85 -3.78
N ALA A 51 0.05 0.20 -4.56
CA ALA A 51 -0.49 1.46 -4.06
C ALA A 51 -1.84 1.26 -3.37
N THR A 52 -2.74 0.46 -3.95
CA THR A 52 -4.01 0.09 -3.31
C THR A 52 -3.79 -0.65 -1.99
N LEU A 53 -2.89 -1.63 -1.94
CA LEU A 53 -2.58 -2.37 -0.71
C LEU A 53 -1.95 -1.48 0.38
N ALA A 54 -1.08 -0.54 0.00
CA ALA A 54 -0.54 0.46 0.92
C ALA A 54 -1.65 1.37 1.46
N GLY A 55 -2.57 1.82 0.61
CA GLY A 55 -3.76 2.56 1.00
C GLY A 55 -4.65 1.77 1.97
N ASP A 56 -4.91 0.50 1.68
CA ASP A 56 -5.65 -0.41 2.56
C ASP A 56 -4.97 -0.59 3.93
N THR A 57 -3.63 -0.55 3.97
CA THR A 57 -2.83 -0.58 5.20
C THR A 57 -3.01 0.71 6.00
N ILE A 58 -2.95 1.89 5.37
CA ILE A 58 -3.21 3.18 6.02
C ILE A 58 -4.66 3.25 6.53
N MET A 59 -5.60 2.71 5.76
CA MET A 59 -6.99 2.54 6.17
C MET A 59 -7.17 1.46 7.24
N GLY A 60 -6.13 0.69 7.61
CA GLY A 60 -6.18 -0.34 8.65
C GLY A 60 -7.03 -1.56 8.28
N PHE A 61 -7.22 -1.84 7.00
CA PHE A 61 -7.79 -3.11 6.51
C PHE A 61 -6.75 -4.22 6.36
N ILE A 62 -5.47 -3.84 6.27
CA ILE A 62 -4.32 -4.74 6.24
C ILE A 62 -3.42 -4.36 7.41
N HIS A 63 -2.95 -5.35 8.17
CA HIS A 63 -1.90 -5.11 9.16
C HIS A 63 -0.58 -4.87 8.44
N PRO A 64 0.26 -3.90 8.87
CA PRO A 64 1.55 -3.63 8.21
C PRO A 64 2.43 -4.88 8.06
N GLU A 65 2.39 -5.78 9.03
CA GLU A 65 3.12 -7.06 9.03
C GLU A 65 2.65 -8.03 7.91
N ASP A 66 1.40 -7.91 7.46
CA ASP A 66 0.82 -8.74 6.38
C ASP A 66 1.01 -8.13 4.99
N LEU A 67 1.48 -6.88 4.87
CA LEU A 67 1.54 -6.17 3.59
C LEU A 67 2.43 -6.88 2.57
N ALA A 68 3.58 -7.43 2.99
CA ALA A 68 4.51 -8.10 2.08
C ALA A 68 3.89 -9.36 1.47
N LYS A 69 3.15 -10.12 2.30
CA LYS A 69 2.38 -11.28 1.87
C LYS A 69 1.31 -10.89 0.86
N GLU A 70 0.53 -9.86 1.14
CA GLU A 70 -0.55 -9.38 0.25
C GLU A 70 -0.01 -8.89 -1.10
N ILE A 71 1.12 -8.18 -1.09
CA ILE A 71 1.81 -7.74 -2.32
C ILE A 71 2.20 -8.95 -3.16
N LYS A 72 2.86 -9.94 -2.56
CA LYS A 72 3.27 -11.17 -3.23
C LYS A 72 2.08 -11.88 -3.86
N GLU A 73 1.04 -12.15 -3.07
CA GLU A 73 -0.14 -12.90 -3.53
C GLU A 73 -0.91 -12.16 -4.62
N THR A 74 -0.99 -10.83 -4.55
CA THR A 74 -1.75 -10.02 -5.51
C THR A 74 -1.00 -9.73 -6.81
N THR A 75 0.33 -9.62 -6.76
CA THR A 75 1.17 -9.21 -7.92
C THR A 75 2.03 -10.33 -8.49
N ASN A 76 2.06 -11.49 -7.81
CA ASN A 76 2.86 -12.66 -8.16
C ASN A 76 4.36 -12.31 -8.36
N ILE A 77 4.92 -11.47 -7.49
CA ILE A 77 6.35 -11.16 -7.46
C ILE A 77 7.09 -12.06 -6.46
N HIS A 78 8.42 -12.10 -6.56
CA HIS A 78 9.25 -12.86 -5.62
C HIS A 78 9.16 -12.29 -4.20
N SER A 79 9.20 -13.15 -3.18
CA SER A 79 9.05 -12.73 -1.78
C SER A 79 10.08 -11.67 -1.39
N ASP A 80 11.35 -11.85 -1.76
CA ASP A 80 12.43 -10.91 -1.44
C ASP A 80 12.18 -9.51 -2.01
N ILE A 81 11.53 -9.40 -3.18
CA ILE A 81 11.17 -8.11 -3.77
C ILE A 81 10.02 -7.48 -2.98
N ALA A 82 9.02 -8.27 -2.60
CA ALA A 82 7.91 -7.79 -1.77
C ALA A 82 8.39 -7.28 -0.41
N ASP A 83 9.28 -8.03 0.26
CA ASP A 83 9.85 -7.65 1.55
C ASP A 83 10.68 -6.36 1.45
N LEU A 84 11.46 -6.20 0.37
CA LEU A 84 12.23 -4.98 0.12
C LEU A 84 11.33 -3.77 -0.13
N ILE A 85 10.26 -3.93 -0.91
CA ILE A 85 9.28 -2.87 -1.16
C ILE A 85 8.62 -2.44 0.16
N VAL A 86 8.14 -3.40 0.97
CA VAL A 86 7.51 -3.08 2.26
C VAL A 86 8.48 -2.39 3.20
N LYS A 87 9.72 -2.87 3.29
CA LYS A 87 10.75 -2.21 4.11
C LYS A 87 10.99 -0.76 3.71
N GLU A 88 11.02 -0.46 2.41
CA GLU A 88 11.21 0.91 1.93
C GLU A 88 9.97 1.78 2.11
N ILE A 89 8.76 1.23 1.95
CA ILE A 89 7.49 1.91 2.25
C ILE A 89 7.41 2.24 3.74
N ASP A 90 7.64 1.25 4.61
CA ASP A 90 7.56 1.40 6.06
C ASP A 90 8.49 2.51 6.55
N ARG A 91 9.76 2.51 6.09
CA ARG A 91 10.74 3.54 6.48
C ARG A 91 10.37 4.96 6.03
N LYS A 92 9.63 5.13 4.93
CA LYS A 92 9.45 6.42 4.26
C LYS A 92 8.04 6.98 4.35
N ILE A 93 7.04 6.14 4.63
CA ILE A 93 5.62 6.45 4.59
C ILE A 93 4.94 6.18 5.94
N PHE A 94 5.26 5.07 6.60
CA PHE A 94 4.63 4.66 7.87
C PHE A 94 5.34 5.24 9.10
#